data_AF-A0A2E0QVB7-F1
#
_entry.id   AF-A0A2E0QVB7-F1
#
_cell.length_a   1.000
_cell.length_b   1.000
_cell.length_c   1.000
_cell.angle_alpha   90.00
_cell.angle_beta   90.00
_cell.angle_gamma   90.00
#
_symmetry.space_group_name_H-M   'P 1'
#
loop_
_entity.id
_entity.type
_entity.pdbx_description
1 polymer ?
#
loop_
_entity_poly.entity_id
_entity_poly.type
_entity_poly.pdbx_seq_one_letter_code
_entity_poly.pdbx_strand_id
1 'polypeptide(L)'
;MNLQTSLKSKHSKAQTILIAKEIGDSRERFEELLSFVLGEDMDLARRAAWVVACCAEEHPDMVQPYLDRLLGNLQRPDLHDGVKRNTMKVAAELALPDELSGLAADIAFRLLGSPDETVAVKVHSMSVLESLCIREPALAEELRLSIEHQLPTGTKAGFRSKARRVLASLERLGRNRGRDQRPDVRSQTRNS
;
A
#
# COMPACT_ATOMS: atom_id res chain seq x y z
N MET A 1 -16.38 15.42 -19.59
CA MET A 1 -15.03 15.99 -19.40
C MET A 1 -14.01 15.23 -20.25
N ASN A 2 -12.96 15.88 -20.78
CA ASN A 2 -11.80 15.19 -21.37
C ASN A 2 -10.74 15.00 -20.26
N LEU A 3 -10.41 13.74 -19.92
CA LEU A 3 -9.54 13.46 -18.76
C LEU A 3 -8.12 13.97 -18.98
N GLN A 4 -7.56 13.76 -20.16
CA GLN A 4 -6.18 14.16 -20.46
C GLN A 4 -6.00 15.68 -20.31
N THR A 5 -6.91 16.49 -20.86
CA THR A 5 -6.88 17.95 -20.73
C THR A 5 -7.02 18.37 -19.27
N SER A 6 -7.94 17.76 -18.52
CA SER A 6 -8.13 18.05 -17.10
C SER A 6 -6.90 17.71 -16.26
N LEU A 7 -6.25 16.57 -16.53
CA LEU A 7 -5.01 16.16 -15.88
C LEU A 7 -3.81 17.03 -16.28
N LYS A 8 -3.82 17.65 -17.47
CA LYS A 8 -2.78 18.59 -17.91
C LYS A 8 -2.97 20.01 -17.39
N SER A 9 -4.16 20.35 -16.89
CA SER A 9 -4.54 21.68 -16.39
C SER A 9 -3.96 22.02 -15.00
N LYS A 10 -4.70 22.61 -14.06
CA LYS A 10 -4.20 22.96 -12.71
C LYS A 10 -4.03 21.71 -11.84
N HIS A 11 -2.90 21.55 -11.15
CA HIS A 11 -2.70 20.42 -10.21
C HIS A 11 -2.88 20.88 -8.78
N SER A 12 -4.07 20.66 -8.25
CA SER A 12 -4.38 20.92 -6.85
C SER A 12 -5.21 19.79 -6.30
N LYS A 13 -5.22 19.63 -4.97
CA LYS A 13 -6.09 18.66 -4.29
C LYS A 13 -7.55 18.83 -4.72
N ALA A 14 -8.02 20.07 -4.84
CA ALA A 14 -9.38 20.37 -5.28
C ALA A 14 -9.66 19.85 -6.71
N GLN A 15 -8.70 20.02 -7.62
CA GLN A 15 -8.83 19.50 -8.98
C GLN A 15 -8.81 17.97 -9.01
N THR A 16 -7.91 17.33 -8.26
CA THR A 16 -7.83 15.86 -8.18
C THR A 16 -9.16 15.28 -7.68
N ILE A 17 -9.72 15.86 -6.62
CA ILE A 17 -11.02 15.43 -6.08
C ILE A 17 -12.14 15.68 -7.08
N LEU A 18 -12.14 16.81 -7.78
CA LEU A 18 -13.12 17.08 -8.83
C LEU A 18 -13.04 16.02 -9.95
N ILE A 19 -11.84 15.70 -10.44
CA ILE A 19 -11.67 14.68 -11.48
C ILE A 19 -12.14 13.31 -10.98
N ALA A 20 -11.80 12.91 -9.75
CA ALA A 20 -12.25 11.65 -9.18
C ALA A 20 -13.78 11.57 -9.07
N LYS A 21 -14.44 12.66 -8.65
CA LYS A 21 -15.90 12.76 -8.58
C LYS A 21 -16.57 12.66 -9.96
N GLU A 22 -15.99 13.28 -10.97
CA GLU A 22 -16.47 13.22 -12.35
C GLU A 22 -16.29 11.84 -12.99
N ILE A 23 -15.28 11.07 -12.55
CA ILE A 23 -15.14 9.66 -12.92
C ILE A 23 -16.24 8.83 -12.22
N GLY A 24 -16.48 9.09 -10.93
CA GLY A 24 -17.48 8.38 -10.14
C GLY A 24 -17.22 6.86 -10.14
N ASP A 25 -18.27 6.09 -10.40
CA ASP A 25 -18.26 4.63 -10.54
C ASP A 25 -18.13 4.15 -12.01
N SER A 26 -17.80 5.06 -12.93
CA SER A 26 -17.69 4.72 -14.35
C SER A 26 -16.41 3.96 -14.66
N ARG A 27 -16.56 2.64 -14.87
CA ARG A 27 -15.47 1.74 -15.23
C ARG A 27 -14.71 2.18 -16.48
N GLU A 28 -15.41 2.59 -17.53
CA GLU A 28 -14.81 3.07 -18.79
C GLU A 28 -13.90 4.28 -18.54
N ARG A 29 -14.38 5.26 -17.76
CA ARG A 29 -13.58 6.45 -17.42
C ARG A 29 -12.41 6.11 -16.52
N PHE A 30 -12.57 5.14 -15.62
CA PHE A 30 -11.47 4.66 -14.79
C PHE A 30 -10.41 3.93 -15.63
N GLU A 31 -10.79 3.15 -16.64
CA GLU A 31 -9.86 2.51 -17.57
C GLU A 31 -9.10 3.55 -18.41
N GLU A 32 -9.77 4.61 -18.86
CA GLU A 32 -9.13 5.77 -19.49
C GLU A 32 -8.09 6.38 -18.54
N LEU A 33 -8.45 6.64 -17.28
CA LEU A 33 -7.53 7.15 -16.26
C LEU A 33 -6.32 6.21 -16.04
N LEU A 34 -6.58 4.91 -15.95
CA LEU A 34 -5.55 3.89 -15.73
C LEU A 34 -4.56 3.84 -16.89
N SER A 35 -5.02 4.03 -18.13
CA SER A 35 -4.14 4.10 -19.30
C SER A 35 -3.07 5.20 -19.16
N PHE A 36 -3.42 6.33 -18.53
CA PHE A 36 -2.47 7.41 -18.25
C PHE A 36 -1.45 7.06 -17.17
N VAL A 37 -1.86 6.31 -16.13
CA VAL A 37 -0.94 5.83 -15.07
C VAL A 37 0.10 4.86 -15.64
N LEU A 38 -0.33 4.02 -16.58
CA LEU A 38 0.50 2.97 -17.19
C LEU A 38 1.29 3.48 -18.41
N GLY A 39 1.03 4.69 -18.88
CA GLY A 39 1.66 5.29 -20.05
C GLY A 39 3.12 5.70 -19.84
N GLU A 40 3.65 6.42 -20.84
CA GLU A 40 5.03 6.92 -20.87
C GLU A 40 5.15 8.38 -20.40
N ASP A 41 4.08 9.18 -20.50
CA ASP A 41 4.06 10.56 -20.04
C ASP A 41 4.11 10.60 -18.49
N MET A 42 5.30 10.80 -17.94
CA MET A 42 5.55 10.78 -16.50
C MET A 42 4.73 11.82 -15.73
N ASP A 43 4.48 12.98 -16.33
CA ASP A 43 3.71 14.05 -15.72
C ASP A 43 2.23 13.69 -15.65
N LEU A 44 1.72 13.12 -16.73
CA LEU A 44 0.35 12.62 -16.78
C LEU A 44 0.17 11.43 -15.82
N ALA A 45 1.12 10.50 -15.80
CA ALA A 45 1.10 9.32 -14.96
C ALA A 45 1.06 9.68 -13.47
N ARG A 46 1.93 10.60 -12.99
CA ARG A 46 1.96 11.00 -11.57
C ARG A 46 0.68 11.69 -11.13
N ARG A 47 0.02 12.43 -12.03
CA ARG A 47 -1.24 13.15 -11.75
C ARG A 47 -2.42 12.19 -11.77
N ALA A 48 -2.48 11.32 -12.77
CA ALA A 48 -3.47 10.27 -12.87
C ALA A 48 -3.43 9.32 -11.66
N ALA A 49 -2.22 8.96 -11.18
CA ALA A 49 -2.06 8.09 -10.02
C ALA A 49 -2.68 8.69 -8.75
N TRP A 50 -2.65 10.02 -8.59
CA TRP A 50 -3.31 10.67 -7.45
C TRP A 50 -4.85 10.60 -7.58
N VAL A 51 -5.38 10.76 -8.79
CA VAL A 51 -6.82 10.58 -9.03
C VAL A 51 -7.22 9.13 -8.75
N VAL A 52 -6.42 8.14 -9.15
CA VAL A 52 -6.67 6.72 -8.84
C VAL A 52 -6.77 6.49 -7.33
N ALA A 53 -5.87 7.09 -6.54
CA ALA A 53 -5.96 6.99 -5.09
C ALA A 53 -7.24 7.60 -4.53
N CYS A 54 -7.70 8.74 -5.06
CA CYS A 54 -9.00 9.32 -4.68
C CYS A 54 -10.18 8.45 -5.11
N CYS A 55 -10.12 7.81 -6.29
CA CYS A 55 -11.15 6.86 -6.71
C CYS A 55 -11.18 5.62 -5.80
N ALA A 56 -10.03 5.15 -5.30
CA ALA A 56 -9.98 4.00 -4.39
C ALA A 56 -10.59 4.30 -3.02
N GLU A 57 -10.48 5.55 -2.55
CA GLU A 57 -11.11 6.00 -1.29
C GLU A 57 -12.64 5.98 -1.38
N GLU A 58 -13.21 6.38 -2.51
CA GLU A 58 -14.67 6.53 -2.69
C GLU A 58 -15.34 5.29 -3.31
N HIS A 59 -14.63 4.58 -4.19
CA HIS A 59 -15.12 3.46 -4.99
C HIS A 59 -14.12 2.29 -5.00
N PRO A 60 -13.83 1.68 -3.83
CA PRO A 60 -12.81 0.64 -3.70
C PRO A 60 -13.04 -0.56 -4.62
N ASP A 61 -14.30 -1.00 -4.75
CA ASP A 61 -14.68 -2.15 -5.59
C ASP A 61 -14.44 -1.90 -7.09
N MET A 62 -14.49 -0.64 -7.54
CA MET A 62 -14.15 -0.28 -8.91
C MET A 62 -12.64 -0.38 -9.16
N VAL A 63 -11.82 -0.03 -8.16
CA VAL A 63 -10.35 0.01 -8.30
C VAL A 63 -9.71 -1.35 -8.07
N GLN A 64 -10.27 -2.17 -7.18
CA GLN A 64 -9.70 -3.46 -6.78
C GLN A 64 -9.35 -4.39 -7.96
N PRO A 65 -10.16 -4.51 -9.03
CA PRO A 65 -9.84 -5.36 -10.20
C PRO A 65 -8.60 -4.94 -10.99
N TYR A 66 -8.01 -3.77 -10.69
CA TYR A 66 -6.83 -3.23 -11.39
C TYR A 66 -5.57 -3.20 -10.52
N LEU A 67 -5.62 -3.77 -9.30
CA LEU A 67 -4.47 -3.82 -8.40
C LEU A 67 -3.29 -4.57 -9.01
N ASP A 68 -3.54 -5.62 -9.78
CA ASP A 68 -2.52 -6.39 -10.51
C ASP A 68 -1.73 -5.51 -11.47
N ARG A 69 -2.42 -4.68 -12.27
CA ARG A 69 -1.82 -3.75 -13.24
C ARG A 69 -1.10 -2.61 -12.54
N LEU A 70 -1.66 -2.07 -11.46
CA LEU A 70 -1.05 -1.01 -10.69
C LEU A 70 0.25 -1.48 -10.02
N LEU A 71 0.24 -2.64 -9.37
CA LEU A 71 1.43 -3.25 -8.75
C LEU A 71 2.44 -3.68 -9.81
N GLY A 72 1.98 -4.30 -10.91
CA GLY A 72 2.82 -4.67 -12.05
C GLY A 72 3.57 -3.46 -12.64
N ASN A 73 2.92 -2.30 -12.71
CA ASN A 73 3.57 -1.07 -13.14
C ASN A 73 4.80 -0.73 -12.29
N LEU A 74 4.77 -0.96 -10.97
CA LEU A 74 5.87 -0.65 -10.04
C LEU A 74 7.13 -1.50 -10.24
N GLN A 75 7.08 -2.50 -11.12
CA GLN A 75 8.26 -3.25 -11.54
C GLN A 75 9.07 -2.51 -12.62
N ARG A 76 8.48 -1.50 -13.28
CA ARG A 76 9.21 -0.66 -14.25
C ARG A 76 10.28 0.18 -13.54
N PRO A 77 11.45 0.36 -14.17
CA PRO A 77 12.43 1.32 -13.70
C PRO A 77 11.92 2.76 -13.85
N ASP A 78 12.58 3.70 -13.16
CA ASP A 78 12.46 5.14 -13.38
C ASP A 78 11.05 5.75 -13.23
N LEU A 79 10.18 5.10 -12.45
CA LEU A 79 8.88 5.66 -12.12
C LEU A 79 8.99 6.85 -11.16
N HIS A 80 8.22 7.89 -11.47
CA HIS A 80 8.08 9.06 -10.61
C HIS A 80 7.51 8.66 -9.22
N ASP A 81 8.05 9.25 -8.14
CA ASP A 81 7.67 8.92 -6.75
C ASP A 81 6.16 9.05 -6.46
N GLY A 82 5.51 10.02 -7.10
CA GLY A 82 4.07 10.20 -7.06
C GLY A 82 3.27 8.97 -7.54
N VAL A 83 3.76 8.22 -8.52
CA VAL A 83 3.11 6.97 -8.98
C VAL A 83 3.31 5.89 -7.92
N LYS A 84 4.57 5.64 -7.52
CA LYS A 84 4.92 4.67 -6.47
C LYS A 84 4.10 4.89 -5.20
N ARG A 85 4.05 6.12 -4.70
CA ARG A 85 3.35 6.49 -3.47
C ARG A 85 1.85 6.18 -3.56
N ASN A 86 1.20 6.64 -4.62
CA ASN A 86 -0.24 6.49 -4.74
C ASN A 86 -0.64 5.03 -4.99
N THR A 87 0.12 4.28 -5.79
CA THR A 87 -0.11 2.84 -5.94
C THR A 87 0.04 2.10 -4.62
N MET A 88 1.12 2.36 -3.86
CA MET A 88 1.29 1.71 -2.54
C MET A 88 0.25 2.15 -1.52
N LYS A 89 -0.27 3.39 -1.63
CA LYS A 89 -1.40 3.84 -0.83
C LYS A 89 -2.65 3.03 -1.13
N VAL A 90 -3.00 2.89 -2.40
CA VAL A 90 -4.16 2.09 -2.84
C VAL A 90 -4.02 0.64 -2.38
N ALA A 91 -2.85 0.03 -2.58
CA ALA A 91 -2.58 -1.34 -2.11
C ALA A 91 -2.64 -1.49 -0.58
N ALA A 92 -2.37 -0.43 0.18
CA ALA A 92 -2.46 -0.44 1.64
C ALA A 92 -3.90 -0.31 2.17
N GLU A 93 -4.80 0.29 1.38
CA GLU A 93 -6.18 0.60 1.77
C GLU A 93 -7.17 -0.45 1.25
N LEU A 94 -6.86 -1.08 0.12
CA LEU A 94 -7.69 -2.14 -0.46
C LEU A 94 -7.32 -3.53 0.06
N ALA A 95 -8.30 -4.43 0.08
CA ALA A 95 -8.06 -5.84 0.33
C ALA A 95 -7.26 -6.44 -0.84
N LEU A 96 -5.99 -6.75 -0.60
CA LEU A 96 -5.11 -7.39 -1.58
C LEU A 96 -5.58 -8.83 -1.84
N PRO A 97 -5.90 -9.21 -3.08
CA PRO A 97 -6.13 -10.60 -3.46
C PRO A 97 -4.96 -11.49 -3.05
N ASP A 98 -5.23 -12.75 -2.70
CA ASP A 98 -4.20 -13.68 -2.23
C ASP A 98 -3.14 -13.91 -3.32
N GLU A 99 -3.55 -13.94 -4.58
CA GLU A 99 -2.68 -14.10 -5.76
C GLU A 99 -1.68 -12.95 -5.91
N LEU A 100 -2.01 -11.76 -5.40
CA LEU A 100 -1.14 -10.57 -5.46
C LEU A 100 -0.27 -10.41 -4.21
N SER A 101 -0.46 -11.23 -3.17
CA SER A 101 0.22 -11.04 -1.88
C SER A 101 1.74 -11.16 -1.98
N GLY A 102 2.25 -12.14 -2.73
CA GLY A 102 3.69 -12.30 -2.96
C GLY A 102 4.28 -11.11 -3.71
N LEU A 103 3.66 -10.71 -4.83
CA LEU A 103 4.10 -9.56 -5.61
C LEU A 103 4.09 -8.25 -4.78
N ALA A 104 3.03 -8.04 -4.00
CA ALA A 104 2.90 -6.86 -3.15
C ALA A 104 3.97 -6.84 -2.04
N ALA A 105 4.27 -8.00 -1.43
CA ALA A 105 5.34 -8.13 -0.44
C ALA A 105 6.70 -7.78 -1.04
N ASP A 106 7.05 -8.37 -2.18
CA ASP A 106 8.34 -8.15 -2.85
C ASP A 106 8.54 -6.67 -3.21
N ILE A 107 7.52 -6.04 -3.80
CA ILE A 107 7.56 -4.61 -4.12
C ILE A 107 7.71 -3.79 -2.84
N ALA A 108 6.93 -4.08 -1.81
CA ALA A 108 6.93 -3.29 -0.58
C ALA A 108 8.26 -3.41 0.17
N PHE A 109 8.86 -4.60 0.28
CA PHE A 109 10.18 -4.77 0.90
C PHE A 109 11.27 -4.06 0.11
N ARG A 110 11.27 -4.17 -1.22
CA ARG A 110 12.21 -3.46 -2.09
C ARG A 110 12.12 -1.94 -1.90
N LEU A 111 10.91 -1.39 -1.92
CA LEU A 111 10.68 0.05 -1.72
C LEU A 111 11.03 0.51 -0.30
N LEU A 112 10.71 -0.30 0.71
CA LEU A 112 11.05 -0.02 2.11
C LEU A 112 12.57 -0.01 2.33
N GLY A 113 13.28 -0.98 1.75
CA GLY A 113 14.73 -1.15 1.89
C GLY A 113 15.56 -0.18 1.05
N SER A 114 14.99 0.46 0.03
CA SER A 114 15.71 1.41 -0.82
C SER A 114 16.16 2.66 -0.03
N PRO A 115 17.45 3.02 0.00
CA PRO A 115 17.94 4.17 0.76
C PRO A 115 17.43 5.51 0.21
N ASP A 116 17.26 5.61 -1.11
CA ASP A 116 16.87 6.84 -1.81
C ASP A 116 15.36 7.02 -1.91
N GLU A 117 14.58 6.04 -1.47
CA GLU A 117 13.12 6.08 -1.57
C GLU A 117 12.51 7.11 -0.60
N THR A 118 11.47 7.78 -1.08
CA THR A 118 10.75 8.78 -0.32
C THR A 118 10.08 8.19 0.92
N VAL A 119 10.00 8.99 1.98
CA VAL A 119 9.36 8.54 3.22
C VAL A 119 7.89 8.19 3.03
N ALA A 120 7.18 8.88 2.13
CA ALA A 120 5.78 8.57 1.86
C ALA A 120 5.61 7.17 1.24
N VAL A 121 6.47 6.81 0.28
CA VAL A 121 6.46 5.48 -0.34
C VAL A 121 6.81 4.40 0.70
N LYS A 122 7.85 4.63 1.52
CA LYS A 122 8.21 3.70 2.61
C LYS A 122 7.08 3.51 3.62
N VAL A 123 6.37 4.58 3.99
CA VAL A 123 5.24 4.54 4.92
C VAL A 123 4.07 3.72 4.39
N HIS A 124 3.75 3.85 3.10
CA HIS A 124 2.71 3.01 2.49
C HIS A 124 3.17 1.56 2.34
N SER A 125 4.44 1.33 1.98
CA SER A 125 5.04 0.00 1.93
C SER A 125 4.97 -0.73 3.28
N MET A 126 5.27 -0.04 4.39
CA MET A 126 5.07 -0.58 5.74
C MET A 126 3.62 -0.96 6.04
N SER A 127 2.64 -0.24 5.47
CA SER A 127 1.22 -0.56 5.67
C SER A 127 0.80 -1.81 4.91
N VAL A 128 1.28 -1.96 3.67
CA VAL A 128 1.07 -3.17 2.86
C VAL A 128 1.67 -4.38 3.56
N LEU A 129 2.91 -4.29 4.04
CA LEU A 129 3.55 -5.39 4.74
C LEU A 129 2.85 -5.71 6.07
N GLU A 130 2.38 -4.69 6.81
CA GLU A 130 1.60 -4.88 8.03
C GLU A 130 0.30 -5.67 7.76
N SER A 131 -0.44 -5.34 6.69
CA SER A 131 -1.68 -6.06 6.36
C SER A 131 -1.39 -7.49 5.93
N LEU A 132 -0.29 -7.72 5.20
CA LEU A 132 0.15 -9.06 4.80
C LEU A 132 0.57 -9.91 6.00
N CYS A 133 1.21 -9.35 7.03
CA CYS A 133 1.60 -10.08 8.24
C CYS A 133 0.42 -10.68 9.03
N ILE A 134 -0.81 -10.17 8.81
CA ILE A 134 -2.02 -10.74 9.41
C ILE A 134 -2.33 -12.11 8.80
N ARG A 135 -2.14 -12.25 7.48
CA ARG A 135 -2.42 -13.47 6.71
C ARG A 135 -1.21 -14.40 6.58
N GLU A 136 -0.02 -13.81 6.38
CA GLU A 136 1.26 -14.50 6.36
C GLU A 136 2.14 -14.08 7.55
N PRO A 137 1.86 -14.67 8.72
CA PRO A 137 2.69 -14.64 9.91
C PRO A 137 4.21 -14.62 9.77
N ALA A 138 4.78 -15.35 8.81
CA ALA A 138 6.22 -15.51 8.69
C ALA A 138 6.93 -14.21 8.30
N LEU A 139 6.23 -13.28 7.63
CA LEU A 139 6.80 -11.98 7.20
C LEU A 139 7.03 -11.00 8.37
N ALA A 140 6.44 -11.25 9.53
CA ALA A 140 6.48 -10.31 10.66
C ALA A 140 7.91 -10.05 11.16
N GLU A 141 8.74 -11.09 11.21
CA GLU A 141 10.13 -10.97 11.66
C GLU A 141 10.95 -10.12 10.67
N GLU A 142 10.82 -10.41 9.38
CA GLU A 142 11.50 -9.68 8.31
C GLU A 142 11.10 -8.20 8.27
N LEU A 143 9.80 -7.90 8.43
CA LEU A 143 9.31 -6.53 8.53
C LEU A 143 9.87 -5.81 9.77
N ARG A 144 9.92 -6.49 10.93
CA ARG A 144 10.48 -5.92 12.16
C ARG A 144 11.93 -5.51 11.95
N LEU A 145 12.75 -6.43 11.47
CA LEU A 145 14.18 -6.19 11.22
C LEU A 145 14.40 -5.07 10.19
N SER A 146 13.61 -5.05 9.11
CA SER A 146 13.67 -4.00 8.07
C SER A 146 13.37 -2.59 8.63
N ILE A 147 12.44 -2.49 9.58
CA ILE A 147 12.10 -1.23 10.25
C ILE A 147 13.18 -0.85 11.26
N GLU A 148 13.61 -1.77 12.11
CA GLU A 148 14.61 -1.53 13.16
C GLU A 148 15.94 -1.06 12.59
N HIS A 149 16.38 -1.65 11.47
CA HIS A 149 17.60 -1.25 10.76
C HIS A 149 17.57 0.23 10.31
N GLN A 150 16.39 0.76 10.01
CA GLN A 150 16.21 2.13 9.51
C GLN A 150 15.85 3.15 10.61
N LEU A 151 15.61 2.71 11.86
CA LEU A 151 15.26 3.58 12.98
C LEU A 151 16.41 4.34 13.72
N PRO A 152 17.72 4.20 13.42
CA PRO A 152 18.75 5.00 14.06
C PRO A 152 18.53 6.53 14.01
N THR A 153 19.37 7.26 14.74
CA THR A 153 19.28 8.72 14.91
C THR A 153 19.23 9.46 13.56
N GLY A 154 18.32 10.43 13.42
CA GLY A 154 18.13 11.21 12.18
C GLY A 154 16.95 10.78 11.30
N THR A 155 16.24 9.69 11.64
CA THR A 155 15.07 9.22 10.89
C THR A 155 13.95 10.26 10.82
N LYS A 156 13.40 10.53 9.62
CA LYS A 156 12.33 11.53 9.42
C LYS A 156 11.08 11.18 10.26
N ALA A 157 10.40 12.20 10.78
CA ALA A 157 9.29 12.04 11.74
C ALA A 157 8.15 11.14 11.23
N GLY A 158 7.76 11.29 9.96
CA GLY A 158 6.69 10.48 9.35
C GLY A 158 7.00 8.98 9.32
N PHE A 159 8.24 8.62 8.96
CA PHE A 159 8.71 7.24 9.01
C PHE A 159 8.67 6.70 10.44
N ARG A 160 9.25 7.46 11.38
CA ARG A 160 9.35 7.06 12.79
C ARG A 160 7.99 6.81 13.43
N SER A 161 7.01 7.67 13.15
CA SER A 161 5.63 7.52 13.63
C SER A 161 4.99 6.23 13.10
N LYS A 162 5.11 5.98 11.80
CA LYS A 162 4.57 4.78 11.17
C LYS A 162 5.25 3.51 11.68
N ALA A 163 6.58 3.51 11.74
CA ALA A 163 7.39 2.41 12.24
C ALA A 163 6.95 1.96 13.64
N ARG A 164 6.84 2.89 14.59
CA ARG A 164 6.38 2.58 15.95
C ARG A 164 5.00 1.93 15.98
N ARG A 165 4.05 2.43 15.18
CA ARG A 165 2.71 1.87 15.08
C ARG A 165 2.75 0.43 14.54
N VAL A 166 3.53 0.19 13.49
CA VAL A 166 3.66 -1.14 12.87
C VAL A 166 4.32 -2.11 13.83
N LEU A 167 5.43 -1.74 14.48
CA LEU A 167 6.10 -2.59 15.47
C LEU A 167 5.16 -3.00 16.61
N ALA A 168 4.39 -2.05 17.17
CA ALA A 168 3.38 -2.35 18.18
C ALA A 168 2.26 -3.27 17.65
N SER A 169 1.95 -3.22 16.36
CA SER A 169 1.04 -4.15 15.69
C SER A 169 1.60 -5.56 15.62
N LEU A 170 2.85 -5.70 15.18
CA LEU A 170 3.55 -6.99 15.07
C LEU A 170 3.70 -7.67 16.44
N GLU A 171 4.01 -6.92 17.50
CA GLU A 171 4.05 -7.44 18.86
C GLU A 171 2.69 -8.01 19.31
N ARG A 172 1.59 -7.32 18.98
CA ARG A 172 0.24 -7.80 19.30
C ARG A 172 -0.08 -9.09 18.54
N LEU A 173 0.29 -9.18 17.26
CA LEU A 173 0.13 -10.39 16.45
C LEU A 173 0.90 -11.57 17.05
N GLY A 174 2.15 -11.35 17.50
CA GLY A 174 2.95 -12.38 18.16
C GLY A 174 2.36 -12.85 19.51
N ARG A 175 1.88 -11.92 20.33
CA ARG A 175 1.27 -12.24 21.65
C ARG A 175 -0.02 -13.04 21.54
N ASN A 176 -0.85 -12.79 20.54
CA ASN A 176 -2.10 -13.53 20.34
C ASN A 176 -1.82 -15.01 20.02
N ARG A 177 -0.79 -15.32 19.23
CA ARG A 177 -0.40 -16.71 18.94
C ARG A 177 0.09 -17.47 20.18
N GLY A 178 0.83 -16.80 21.06
CA GLY A 178 1.27 -17.41 22.32
C GLY A 178 0.15 -17.70 23.33
N ARG A 179 -1.07 -17.19 23.10
CA ARG A 179 -2.27 -17.53 23.87
C ARG A 179 -3.02 -18.71 23.25
N ASP A 180 -3.16 -18.75 21.94
CA ASP A 180 -3.88 -19.81 21.22
C ASP A 180 -3.13 -21.16 21.22
N GLN A 181 -1.81 -21.15 21.46
CA GLN A 181 -0.97 -22.36 21.58
C GLN A 181 -0.82 -22.88 23.02
N ARG A 182 -1.52 -22.32 24.02
CA ARG A 182 -1.49 -22.87 25.38
C ARG A 182 -2.36 -24.13 25.43
N PRO A 183 -1.82 -25.32 25.76
CA PRO A 183 -2.66 -26.50 25.95
C PRO A 183 -3.66 -26.23 27.07
N ASP A 184 -4.92 -26.60 26.87
CA ASP A 184 -5.95 -26.51 27.90
C ASP A 184 -5.64 -27.54 29.00
N VAL A 185 -4.99 -27.07 30.07
CA VAL A 185 -4.59 -27.89 31.23
C VAL A 185 -5.80 -28.36 32.06
N ARG A 186 -7.05 -28.02 31.69
CA ARG A 186 -8.24 -28.39 32.47
C ARG A 186 -8.86 -29.76 32.17
N SER A 187 -8.26 -30.57 31.29
CA SER A 187 -8.80 -31.89 30.93
C SER A 187 -8.14 -33.09 31.65
N GLN A 188 -7.16 -32.87 32.53
CA GLN A 188 -6.52 -33.94 33.31
C GLN A 188 -6.75 -33.79 34.82
N THR A 189 -8.01 -33.94 35.28
CA THR A 189 -8.30 -34.14 36.72
C THR A 189 -9.66 -34.80 36.96
N ARG A 190 -10.04 -35.81 36.16
CA ARG A 190 -11.14 -36.72 36.50
C ARG A 190 -10.85 -38.12 35.97
N ASN A 191 -10.04 -38.87 36.73
CA ASN A 191 -10.18 -40.31 36.90
C ASN A 191 -9.27 -40.73 38.07
N SER A 192 -9.84 -40.71 39.26
CA SER A 192 -9.40 -41.43 40.45
C SER A 192 -10.63 -41.88 41.19
#